data_AF-A0A9P8AE03-F1
#
_entry.id   AF-A0A9P8AE03-F1
#
_cell.length_a   1.000
_cell.length_b   1.000
_cell.length_c   1.000
_cell.angle_alpha   90.00
_cell.angle_beta   90.00
_cell.angle_gamma   90.00
#
_symmetry.space_group_name_H-M   'P 1'
#
loop_
_entity.id
_entity.type
_entity.pdbx_description
1 polymer ?
#
loop_
_entity_poly.entity_id
_entity_poly.type
_entity_poly.pdbx_seq_one_letter_code
_entity_poly.pdbx_strand_id
1 'polypeptide(L)'
;MGDLADAFTALTLYSTKTVGAPGFTISESTQTKLLKLLLNDVKMRGSDARLSHESASQAILAVKILGRNPQGSDYLATESGLSDLLHIASSLKEKDHLDAACDALRCIANAMLLFEDSRSTFISEEVKGGEVCVKMLNEATTCDEIFILSRILFFATASRSPFIIWLVEESHNGRTISNIVEDKLDLALSRYLKNDKANLAREVIADLLKEFMFNLLLILELYLSLPAPSTEPTPLHPPLTNVIHSLITIPVNNALHSKWFHTSSAEQPDVVQHTQDLLDKSLAFYRSKSEFIGDFGL
;
A
#
# COMPACT_ATOMS: atom_id res chain seq x y z
N MET A 1 -16.61 32.47 -13.96
CA MET A 1 -16.24 31.07 -14.28
C MET A 1 -14.88 30.96 -14.97
N GLY A 2 -14.37 31.97 -15.68
CA GLY A 2 -12.99 31.94 -16.23
C GLY A 2 -11.86 32.15 -15.20
N ASP A 3 -12.08 32.98 -14.17
CA ASP A 3 -11.00 33.45 -13.28
C ASP A 3 -10.28 32.36 -12.44
N LEU A 4 -10.97 31.32 -11.96
CA LEU A 4 -10.33 30.29 -11.14
C LEU A 4 -9.54 29.29 -11.98
N ALA A 5 -10.06 28.88 -13.15
CA ALA A 5 -9.33 27.99 -14.06
C ALA A 5 -8.08 28.67 -14.62
N ASP A 6 -8.16 29.97 -14.90
CA ASP A 6 -7.02 30.80 -15.30
C ASP A 6 -6.03 30.98 -14.14
N ALA A 7 -6.51 31.17 -12.91
CA ALA A 7 -5.65 31.21 -11.72
C ALA A 7 -4.95 29.87 -11.45
N PHE A 8 -5.62 28.72 -11.65
CA PHE A 8 -5.02 27.39 -11.52
C PHE A 8 -4.02 27.09 -12.62
N THR A 9 -4.34 27.48 -13.85
CA THR A 9 -3.43 27.39 -14.99
C THR A 9 -2.19 28.27 -14.73
N ALA A 10 -2.36 29.47 -14.19
CA ALA A 10 -1.27 30.35 -13.78
C ALA A 10 -0.42 29.78 -12.64
N LEU A 11 -1.04 29.18 -11.61
CA LEU A 11 -0.33 28.47 -10.52
C LEU A 11 0.47 27.27 -11.04
N THR A 12 -0.10 26.53 -11.98
CA THR A 12 0.52 25.34 -12.59
C THR A 12 1.68 25.74 -13.54
N LEU A 13 1.51 26.79 -14.33
CA LEU A 13 2.57 27.37 -15.18
C LEU A 13 3.69 28.01 -14.37
N TYR A 14 3.38 28.59 -13.20
CA TYR A 14 4.38 29.22 -12.35
C TYR A 14 5.25 28.18 -11.61
N SER A 15 4.64 27.11 -11.09
CA SER A 15 5.38 26.03 -10.42
C SER A 15 6.28 25.22 -11.35
N THR A 16 5.97 25.16 -12.65
CA THR A 16 6.76 24.42 -13.65
C THR A 16 7.88 25.24 -14.30
N LYS A 17 7.85 26.59 -14.19
CA LYS A 17 8.81 27.48 -14.87
C LYS A 17 9.90 28.09 -13.99
N THR A 18 9.99 27.81 -12.68
CA THR A 18 10.92 28.55 -11.82
C THR A 18 11.75 27.67 -10.89
N VAL A 19 12.72 26.97 -11.47
CA VAL A 19 14.02 26.79 -10.79
C VAL A 19 14.73 28.15 -10.85
N GLY A 20 14.45 29.04 -9.89
CA GLY A 20 15.28 30.24 -9.66
C GLY A 20 14.70 31.64 -9.92
N ALA A 21 13.38 31.87 -9.86
CA ALA A 21 12.84 33.25 -9.78
C ALA A 21 12.56 33.64 -8.31
N PRO A 22 12.60 34.94 -7.91
CA PRO A 22 12.29 35.36 -6.55
C PRO A 22 10.82 35.02 -6.27
N GLY A 23 10.62 33.96 -5.48
CA GLY A 23 9.35 33.27 -5.37
C GLY A 23 8.28 34.09 -4.65
N PHE A 24 7.08 34.06 -5.20
CA PHE A 24 5.87 34.27 -4.42
C PHE A 24 5.85 33.23 -3.29
N THR A 25 6.23 33.63 -2.08
CA THR A 25 6.19 32.77 -0.90
C THR A 25 4.77 32.75 -0.37
N ILE A 26 4.02 31.70 -0.72
CA ILE A 26 2.73 31.44 -0.07
C ILE A 26 3.02 31.11 1.39
N SER A 27 2.39 31.83 2.33
CA SER A 27 2.55 31.50 3.74
C SER A 27 1.93 30.13 4.04
N GLU A 28 2.51 29.40 4.99
CA GLU A 28 2.05 28.09 5.43
C GLU A 28 0.53 28.04 5.72
N SER A 29 0.03 29.07 6.43
CA SER A 29 -1.38 29.20 6.75
C SER A 29 -2.28 29.40 5.52
N THR A 30 -1.80 30.10 4.49
CA THR A 30 -2.54 30.33 3.24
C THR A 30 -2.56 29.07 2.40
N GLN A 31 -1.44 28.34 2.33
CA GLN A 31 -1.36 27.07 1.61
C GLN A 31 -2.30 26.03 2.22
N THR A 32 -2.30 25.90 3.54
CA THR A 32 -3.19 24.96 4.26
C THR A 32 -4.66 25.27 3.99
N LYS A 33 -5.04 26.55 4.04
CA LYS A 33 -6.42 26.98 3.72
C LYS A 33 -6.78 26.68 2.27
N LEU A 34 -5.86 26.92 1.34
CA LEU A 34 -6.07 26.64 -0.07
C LEU A 34 -6.27 25.15 -0.34
N LEU A 35 -5.45 24.28 0.27
CA LEU A 35 -5.60 22.82 0.16
C LEU A 35 -6.97 22.36 0.67
N LYS A 36 -7.41 22.84 1.83
CA LYS A 36 -8.74 22.53 2.38
C LYS A 36 -9.87 22.97 1.47
N LEU A 37 -9.79 24.18 0.92
CA LEU A 37 -10.79 24.71 0.00
C LEU A 37 -10.85 23.88 -1.29
N LEU A 38 -9.70 23.54 -1.86
CA LEU A 38 -9.59 22.72 -3.06
C LEU A 38 -10.21 21.33 -2.86
N LEU A 39 -9.86 20.65 -1.76
CA LEU A 39 -10.40 19.33 -1.45
C LEU A 39 -11.91 19.38 -1.22
N ASN A 40 -12.40 20.38 -0.49
CA ASN A 40 -13.83 20.59 -0.31
C ASN A 40 -14.55 20.84 -1.63
N ASP A 41 -14.00 21.68 -2.50
CA ASP A 41 -14.59 22.00 -3.81
C ASP A 41 -14.63 20.77 -4.74
N VAL A 42 -13.62 19.89 -4.68
CA VAL A 42 -13.61 18.63 -5.44
C VAL A 42 -14.56 17.58 -4.83
N LYS A 43 -14.75 17.61 -3.50
CA LYS A 43 -15.64 16.69 -2.78
C LYS A 43 -17.12 17.03 -2.99
N MET A 44 -17.46 18.31 -3.13
CA MET A 44 -18.84 18.77 -3.36
C MET A 44 -19.40 18.20 -4.68
N ARG A 45 -20.66 17.71 -4.64
CA ARG A 45 -21.35 17.03 -5.74
C ARG A 45 -22.64 17.74 -6.13
N GLY A 46 -23.09 17.55 -7.37
CA GLY A 46 -24.44 17.94 -7.82
C GLY A 46 -24.62 19.45 -8.01
N SER A 47 -25.81 19.97 -7.72
CA SER A 47 -26.13 21.41 -7.82
C SER A 47 -25.26 22.31 -6.94
N ASP A 48 -24.61 21.72 -5.94
CA ASP A 48 -23.72 22.42 -5.00
C ASP A 48 -22.24 22.32 -5.39
N ALA A 49 -21.92 21.58 -6.46
CA ALA A 49 -20.56 21.47 -6.98
C ALA A 49 -20.13 22.77 -7.65
N ARG A 50 -19.05 23.37 -7.15
CA ARG A 50 -18.49 24.62 -7.71
C ARG A 50 -17.57 24.37 -8.90
N LEU A 51 -17.13 23.13 -9.11
CA LEU A 51 -16.17 22.75 -10.16
C LEU A 51 -16.82 21.84 -11.19
N SER A 52 -16.50 22.05 -12.48
CA SER A 52 -16.76 21.06 -13.52
C SER A 52 -15.81 19.86 -13.36
N HIS A 53 -16.05 18.78 -14.10
CA HIS A 53 -15.18 17.60 -14.10
C HIS A 53 -13.74 17.93 -14.51
N GLU A 54 -13.54 18.75 -15.54
CA GLU A 54 -12.19 19.19 -15.96
C GLU A 54 -11.54 20.10 -14.91
N SER A 55 -12.33 20.96 -14.26
CA SER A 55 -11.84 21.80 -13.16
C SER A 55 -11.48 20.98 -11.92
N ALA A 56 -12.14 19.84 -11.68
CA ALA A 56 -11.78 18.92 -10.59
C ALA A 56 -10.43 18.25 -10.82
N SER A 57 -10.13 17.80 -12.05
CA SER A 57 -8.81 17.27 -12.41
C SER A 57 -7.70 18.31 -12.22
N GLN A 58 -7.94 19.56 -12.63
CA GLN A 58 -7.00 20.66 -12.43
C GLN A 58 -6.81 21.02 -10.95
N ALA A 59 -7.88 21.00 -10.16
CA ALA A 59 -7.82 21.23 -8.72
C ALA A 59 -6.97 20.15 -8.03
N ILE A 60 -7.13 18.88 -8.39
CA ILE A 60 -6.32 17.78 -7.84
C ILE A 60 -4.86 17.89 -8.29
N LEU A 61 -4.59 18.30 -9.52
CA LEU A 61 -3.24 18.59 -9.97
C LEU A 61 -2.59 19.72 -9.13
N ALA A 62 -3.35 20.77 -8.80
CA ALA A 62 -2.88 21.85 -7.93
C ALA A 62 -2.60 21.35 -6.51
N VAL A 63 -3.49 20.53 -5.93
CA VAL A 63 -3.27 19.86 -4.63
C VAL A 63 -1.98 19.04 -4.67
N LYS A 64 -1.74 18.26 -5.74
CA LYS A 64 -0.52 17.46 -5.91
C LYS A 64 0.74 18.30 -5.93
N ILE A 65 0.70 19.47 -6.56
CA ILE A 65 1.85 20.39 -6.65
C ILE A 65 2.11 21.02 -5.28
N LEU A 66 1.08 21.56 -4.62
CA LEU A 66 1.19 22.19 -3.31
C LEU A 66 1.61 21.19 -2.23
N GLY A 67 1.10 19.95 -2.30
CA GLY A 67 1.41 18.86 -1.37
C GLY A 67 2.84 18.31 -1.47
N ARG A 68 3.67 18.78 -2.42
CA ARG A 68 5.11 18.42 -2.48
C ARG A 68 5.95 19.19 -1.47
N ASN A 69 5.49 20.35 -1.02
CA ASN A 69 6.18 21.13 -0.01
C ASN A 69 5.66 20.73 1.38
N PRO A 70 6.48 20.15 2.28
CA PRO A 70 6.03 19.78 3.61
C PRO A 70 5.53 20.99 4.43
N GLN A 71 6.03 22.20 4.15
CA GLN A 71 5.51 23.40 4.79
C GLN A 71 4.10 23.72 4.27
N GLY A 72 3.09 23.61 5.13
CA GLY A 72 1.69 23.95 4.83
C GLY A 72 0.93 22.88 4.06
N SER A 73 1.41 21.64 4.04
CA SER A 73 0.72 20.46 3.52
C SER A 73 0.45 19.38 4.57
N ASP A 74 0.74 19.68 5.84
CA ASP A 74 0.44 18.87 7.02
C ASP A 74 -1.01 18.38 7.06
N TYR A 75 -1.96 19.21 6.60
CA TYR A 75 -3.36 18.81 6.48
C TYR A 75 -3.55 17.52 5.67
N LEU A 76 -2.78 17.30 4.60
CA LEU A 76 -2.90 16.12 3.75
C LEU A 76 -2.48 14.82 4.46
N ALA A 77 -1.71 14.94 5.55
CA ALA A 77 -1.28 13.84 6.39
C ALA A 77 -2.23 13.54 7.56
N THR A 78 -3.29 14.34 7.75
CA THR A 78 -4.30 14.12 8.79
C THR A 78 -5.33 13.07 8.37
N GLU A 79 -6.03 12.46 9.34
CA GLU A 79 -7.13 11.52 9.08
C GLU A 79 -8.17 12.08 8.09
N SER A 80 -8.59 13.34 8.28
CA SER A 80 -9.55 14.02 7.40
C SER A 80 -8.99 14.19 6.00
N GLY A 81 -7.74 14.66 5.87
CA GLY A 81 -7.09 14.88 4.57
C GLY A 81 -6.91 13.58 3.78
N LEU A 82 -6.46 12.52 4.44
CA LEU A 82 -6.28 11.20 3.83
C LEU A 82 -7.63 10.59 3.42
N SER A 83 -8.64 10.68 4.28
CA SER A 83 -10.00 10.19 3.98
C SER A 83 -10.64 10.94 2.82
N ASP A 84 -10.47 12.27 2.78
CA ASP A 84 -10.96 13.10 1.68
C ASP A 84 -10.31 12.71 0.36
N LEU A 85 -8.98 12.55 0.34
CA LEU A 85 -8.23 12.14 -0.84
C LEU A 85 -8.61 10.73 -1.33
N LEU A 86 -8.80 9.77 -0.41
CA LEU A 86 -9.24 8.42 -0.76
C LEU A 86 -10.63 8.45 -1.38
N HIS A 87 -11.59 9.13 -0.75
CA HIS A 87 -12.94 9.26 -1.27
C HIS A 87 -12.95 9.94 -2.65
N ILE A 88 -12.14 10.98 -2.85
CA ILE A 88 -11.97 11.64 -4.14
C ILE A 88 -11.39 10.66 -5.18
N ALA A 89 -10.32 9.93 -4.84
CA ALA A 89 -9.70 8.97 -5.74
C ALA A 89 -10.68 7.87 -6.18
N SER A 90 -11.40 7.25 -5.24
CA SER A 90 -12.43 6.25 -5.54
C SER A 90 -13.55 6.83 -6.40
N SER A 91 -14.05 8.02 -6.05
CA SER A 91 -15.12 8.68 -6.80
C SER A 91 -14.71 9.07 -8.23
N LEU A 92 -13.46 9.46 -8.45
CA LEU A 92 -12.94 9.79 -9.78
C LEU A 92 -12.74 8.51 -10.62
N LYS A 93 -12.28 7.43 -9.99
CA LYS A 93 -12.16 6.11 -10.63
C LYS A 93 -13.51 5.55 -11.09
N GLU A 94 -14.54 5.64 -10.26
CA GLU A 94 -15.92 5.23 -10.62
C GLU A 94 -16.47 5.97 -11.84
N LYS A 95 -15.98 7.18 -12.11
CA LYS A 95 -16.37 8.03 -13.24
C LYS A 95 -15.40 7.96 -14.41
N ASP A 96 -14.49 6.98 -14.42
CA ASP A 96 -13.50 6.76 -15.48
C ASP A 96 -12.52 7.94 -15.67
N HIS A 97 -12.29 8.76 -14.63
CA HIS A 97 -11.29 9.82 -14.61
C HIS A 97 -9.98 9.31 -14.01
N LEU A 98 -9.40 8.28 -14.62
CA LEU A 98 -8.26 7.53 -14.06
C LEU A 98 -7.04 8.41 -13.78
N ASP A 99 -6.69 9.34 -14.67
CA ASP A 99 -5.52 10.22 -14.47
C ASP A 99 -5.67 11.10 -13.22
N ALA A 100 -6.86 11.64 -12.98
CA ALA A 100 -7.16 12.47 -11.82
C ALA A 100 -7.25 11.64 -10.54
N ALA A 101 -7.80 10.42 -10.62
CA ALA A 101 -7.79 9.47 -9.51
C ALA A 101 -6.36 9.11 -9.11
N CYS A 102 -5.49 8.80 -10.08
CA CYS A 102 -4.07 8.55 -9.83
C CYS A 102 -3.37 9.77 -9.24
N ASP A 103 -3.70 11.00 -9.66
CA ASP A 103 -3.15 12.20 -9.05
C ASP A 103 -3.58 12.41 -7.60
N ALA A 104 -4.83 12.07 -7.24
CA ALA A 104 -5.25 12.05 -5.85
C ALA A 104 -4.50 10.99 -5.03
N LEU A 105 -4.28 9.79 -5.57
CA LEU A 105 -3.45 8.75 -4.94
C LEU A 105 -1.99 9.21 -4.79
N ARG A 106 -1.45 9.98 -5.74
CA ARG A 106 -0.11 10.58 -5.61
C ARG A 106 -0.03 11.60 -4.49
N CYS A 107 -1.10 12.35 -4.21
CA CYS A 107 -1.16 13.22 -3.04
C CYS A 107 -1.02 12.42 -1.74
N ILE A 108 -1.71 11.28 -1.64
CA ILE A 108 -1.61 10.35 -0.49
C ILE A 108 -0.18 9.82 -0.36
N ALA A 109 0.39 9.27 -1.44
CA ALA A 109 1.75 8.73 -1.42
C ALA A 109 2.79 9.79 -1.02
N ASN A 110 2.64 11.03 -1.48
CA ASN A 110 3.51 12.13 -1.09
C ASN A 110 3.34 12.49 0.39
N ALA A 111 2.12 12.52 0.92
CA ALA A 111 1.90 12.74 2.35
C ALA A 111 2.58 11.65 3.20
N MET A 112 2.44 10.38 2.83
CA MET A 112 3.09 9.23 3.49
C MET A 112 4.61 9.22 3.38
N LEU A 113 5.15 9.81 2.31
CA LEU A 113 6.58 9.99 2.13
C LEU A 113 7.13 11.12 2.99
N LEU A 114 6.43 12.26 3.06
CA LEU A 114 6.86 13.47 3.76
C LEU A 114 6.61 13.42 5.26
N PHE A 115 5.55 12.74 5.70
CA PHE A 115 5.10 12.69 7.09
C PHE A 115 4.96 11.23 7.52
N GLU A 116 5.93 10.71 8.26
CA GLU A 116 5.97 9.30 8.66
C GLU A 116 4.75 8.88 9.51
N ASP A 117 4.29 9.74 10.42
CA ASP A 117 3.10 9.52 11.25
C ASP A 117 1.80 9.34 10.43
N SER A 118 1.79 9.83 9.19
CA SER A 118 0.63 9.64 8.31
C SER A 118 0.50 8.19 7.85
N ARG A 119 1.55 7.37 7.93
CA ARG A 119 1.50 5.95 7.54
C ARG A 119 0.65 5.13 8.50
N SER A 120 0.80 5.34 9.81
CA SER A 120 -0.05 4.72 10.84
C SER A 120 -1.45 5.31 10.80
N THR A 121 -1.57 6.62 10.62
CA THR A 121 -2.86 7.30 10.44
C THR A 121 -3.64 6.73 9.25
N PHE A 122 -2.97 6.44 8.13
CA PHE A 122 -3.59 5.94 6.91
C PHE A 122 -4.25 4.57 7.06
N ILE A 123 -3.67 3.70 7.90
CA ILE A 123 -4.18 2.34 8.16
C ILE A 123 -5.06 2.25 9.41
N SER A 124 -5.33 3.37 10.07
CA SER A 124 -6.21 3.44 11.23
C SER A 124 -7.65 3.03 10.87
N GLU A 125 -8.45 2.69 11.88
CA GLU A 125 -9.87 2.34 11.70
C GLU A 125 -10.70 3.51 11.17
N GLU A 126 -10.24 4.74 11.39
CA GLU A 126 -10.88 5.97 10.94
C GLU A 126 -10.73 6.17 9.42
N VAL A 127 -9.56 5.83 8.87
CA VAL A 127 -9.23 6.06 7.45
C VAL A 127 -9.43 4.81 6.59
N LYS A 128 -9.08 3.63 7.12
CA LYS A 128 -9.10 2.33 6.41
C LYS A 128 -8.42 2.35 5.04
N GLY A 129 -7.40 3.20 4.89
CA GLY A 129 -6.76 3.47 3.61
C GLY A 129 -6.08 2.25 3.02
N GLY A 130 -5.50 1.41 3.88
CA GLY A 130 -4.92 0.13 3.48
C GLY A 130 -5.94 -0.79 2.79
N GLU A 131 -7.10 -1.01 3.42
CA GLU A 131 -8.17 -1.87 2.87
C GLU A 131 -8.68 -1.35 1.53
N VAL A 132 -8.94 -0.03 1.45
CA VAL A 132 -9.40 0.62 0.22
C VAL A 132 -8.37 0.47 -0.89
N CYS A 133 -7.08 0.67 -0.60
CA CYS A 133 -6.01 0.51 -1.59
C CYS A 133 -5.85 -0.93 -2.07
N VAL A 134 -5.98 -1.94 -1.22
CA VAL A 134 -5.95 -3.35 -1.64
C VAL A 134 -7.10 -3.66 -2.59
N LYS A 135 -8.31 -3.19 -2.28
CA LYS A 135 -9.47 -3.33 -3.17
C LYS A 135 -9.23 -2.64 -4.52
N MET A 136 -8.77 -1.38 -4.48
CA MET A 136 -8.47 -0.62 -5.70
C MET A 136 -7.37 -1.27 -6.53
N LEU A 137 -6.38 -1.90 -5.88
CA LEU A 137 -5.29 -2.61 -6.54
C LEU A 137 -5.83 -3.86 -7.23
N ASN A 138 -6.67 -4.65 -6.56
CA ASN A 138 -7.30 -5.83 -7.15
C ASN A 138 -8.04 -5.47 -8.46
N GLU A 139 -8.73 -4.33 -8.47
CA GLU A 139 -9.48 -3.81 -9.62
C GLU A 139 -8.61 -3.05 -10.65
N ALA A 140 -7.35 -2.75 -10.34
CA ALA A 140 -6.49 -1.94 -11.22
C ALA A 140 -6.16 -2.68 -12.52
N THR A 141 -6.24 -1.96 -13.64
CA THR A 141 -5.99 -2.51 -14.99
C THR A 141 -4.86 -1.80 -15.72
N THR A 142 -4.51 -0.58 -15.29
CA THR A 142 -3.43 0.21 -15.88
C THR A 142 -2.15 0.13 -15.05
N CYS A 143 -0.99 0.22 -15.71
CA CYS A 143 0.29 0.26 -15.01
C CYS A 143 0.41 1.45 -14.05
N ASP A 144 -0.24 2.57 -14.36
CA ASP A 144 -0.14 3.78 -13.55
C ASP A 144 -0.87 3.64 -12.21
N GLU A 145 -2.08 3.06 -12.22
CA GLU A 145 -2.82 2.71 -11.01
C GLU A 145 -2.03 1.71 -10.15
N ILE A 146 -1.53 0.64 -10.77
CA ILE A 146 -0.78 -0.40 -10.07
C ILE A 146 0.46 0.20 -9.42
N PHE A 147 1.21 1.03 -10.16
CA PHE A 147 2.40 1.69 -9.65
C PHE A 147 2.13 2.52 -8.39
N ILE A 148 1.09 3.37 -8.44
CA ILE A 148 0.83 4.27 -7.31
C ILE A 148 0.25 3.54 -6.11
N LEU A 149 -0.64 2.57 -6.33
CA LEU A 149 -1.24 1.77 -5.27
C LEU A 149 -0.19 0.89 -4.57
N SER A 150 0.69 0.23 -5.32
CA SER A 150 1.82 -0.51 -4.75
C SER A 150 2.74 0.36 -3.93
N ARG A 151 2.98 1.61 -4.35
CA ARG A 151 3.78 2.56 -3.55
C ARG A 151 3.09 2.96 -2.25
N ILE A 152 1.78 3.18 -2.26
CA ILE A 152 1.01 3.47 -1.04
C ILE A 152 1.05 2.26 -0.09
N LEU A 153 0.80 1.06 -0.60
CA LEU A 153 0.84 -0.17 0.19
C LEU A 153 2.24 -0.43 0.75
N PHE A 154 3.29 -0.21 -0.04
CA PHE A 154 4.67 -0.24 0.45
C PHE A 154 4.90 0.71 1.63
N PHE A 155 4.39 1.94 1.58
CA PHE A 155 4.50 2.85 2.73
C PHE A 155 3.66 2.40 3.93
N ALA A 156 2.48 1.83 3.68
CA ALA A 156 1.61 1.29 4.73
C ALA A 156 2.23 0.06 5.43
N THR A 157 3.08 -0.71 4.73
CA THR A 157 3.78 -1.88 5.25
C THR A 157 5.24 -1.62 5.63
N ALA A 158 5.78 -0.43 5.36
CA ALA A 158 7.16 -0.07 5.67
C ALA A 158 7.46 -0.11 7.19
N SER A 159 6.46 0.22 8.00
CA SER A 159 6.51 0.12 9.46
C SER A 159 5.91 -1.21 9.88
N ARG A 160 6.52 -1.91 10.85
CA ARG A 160 6.03 -3.20 11.41
C ARG A 160 4.64 -3.06 12.03
N SER A 161 3.63 -3.04 11.19
CA SER A 161 2.25 -2.73 11.54
C SER A 161 1.39 -4.00 11.56
N PRO A 162 0.39 -4.11 12.46
CA PRO A 162 -0.63 -5.15 12.41
C PRO A 162 -1.32 -5.26 11.04
N PHE A 163 -1.32 -4.17 10.25
CA PHE A 163 -1.84 -4.17 8.90
C PHE A 163 -1.19 -5.23 7.99
N ILE A 164 0.08 -5.55 8.18
CA ILE A 164 0.78 -6.56 7.35
C ILE A 164 0.21 -7.96 7.61
N ILE A 165 -0.13 -8.24 8.87
CA ILE A 165 -0.77 -9.50 9.27
C ILE A 165 -2.14 -9.59 8.58
N TRP A 166 -2.96 -8.56 8.72
CA TRP A 166 -4.26 -8.47 8.04
C TRP A 166 -4.13 -8.63 6.52
N LEU A 167 -3.15 -7.97 5.90
CA LEU A 167 -2.93 -8.00 4.46
C LEU A 167 -2.64 -9.42 3.94
N VAL A 168 -1.86 -10.19 4.71
CA VAL A 168 -1.47 -11.56 4.37
C VAL A 168 -2.56 -12.57 4.72
N GLU A 169 -3.28 -12.36 5.83
CA GLU A 169 -4.27 -13.30 6.33
C GLU A 169 -5.64 -13.20 5.66
N GLU A 170 -6.10 -11.97 5.41
CA GLU A 170 -7.46 -11.71 4.99
C GLU A 170 -7.67 -12.06 3.51
N SER A 171 -8.87 -12.54 3.19
CA SER A 171 -9.26 -12.77 1.81
C SER A 171 -9.87 -11.50 1.21
N HIS A 172 -9.20 -10.95 0.21
CA HIS A 172 -9.60 -9.71 -0.46
C HIS A 172 -10.44 -10.04 -1.70
N ASN A 173 -11.76 -10.11 -1.53
CA ASN A 173 -12.70 -10.59 -2.56
C ASN A 173 -12.40 -12.03 -3.04
N GLY A 174 -12.10 -12.93 -2.09
CA GLY A 174 -11.81 -14.34 -2.40
C GLY A 174 -10.37 -14.60 -2.87
N ARG A 175 -9.50 -13.57 -2.85
CA ARG A 175 -8.11 -13.66 -3.29
C ARG A 175 -7.15 -13.24 -2.18
N THR A 176 -6.02 -13.92 -2.08
CA THR A 176 -4.93 -13.46 -1.21
C THR A 176 -4.18 -12.29 -1.86
N ILE A 177 -3.47 -11.50 -1.05
CA ILE A 177 -2.60 -10.44 -1.59
C ILE A 177 -1.57 -11.00 -2.58
N SER A 178 -1.04 -12.21 -2.33
CA SER A 178 -0.11 -12.88 -3.24
C SER A 178 -0.72 -13.11 -4.63
N ASN A 179 -1.98 -13.56 -4.70
CA ASN A 179 -2.66 -13.74 -5.99
C ASN A 179 -2.91 -12.40 -6.70
N ILE A 180 -3.21 -11.33 -5.95
CA ILE A 180 -3.40 -10.00 -6.55
C ILE A 180 -2.07 -9.51 -7.14
N VAL A 181 -0.98 -9.62 -6.40
CA VAL A 181 0.35 -9.19 -6.84
C VAL A 181 0.83 -10.00 -8.05
N GLU A 182 0.61 -11.32 -8.05
CA GLU A 182 0.92 -12.21 -9.17
C GLU A 182 0.23 -11.76 -10.46
N ASP A 183 -1.09 -11.54 -10.42
CA ASP A 183 -1.84 -11.02 -11.57
C ASP A 183 -1.33 -9.67 -12.06
N LYS A 184 -0.97 -8.76 -11.14
CA LYS A 184 -0.49 -7.43 -11.52
C LYS A 184 0.91 -7.50 -12.13
N LEU A 185 1.74 -8.42 -11.64
CA LEU A 185 3.04 -8.70 -12.20
C LEU A 185 2.91 -9.26 -13.63
N ASP A 186 2.02 -10.24 -13.84
CA ASP A 186 1.76 -10.82 -15.16
C ASP A 186 1.24 -9.79 -16.17
N LEU A 187 0.34 -8.91 -15.74
CA LEU A 187 -0.18 -7.82 -16.56
C LEU A 187 0.92 -6.80 -16.91
N ALA A 188 1.80 -6.45 -15.96
CA ALA A 188 2.92 -5.55 -16.21
C ALA A 188 3.97 -6.19 -17.13
N LEU A 189 4.34 -7.46 -16.90
CA LEU A 189 5.24 -8.24 -17.74
C LEU A 189 4.72 -8.36 -19.17
N SER A 190 3.43 -8.64 -19.33
CA SER A 190 2.79 -8.72 -20.64
C SER A 190 2.92 -7.42 -21.43
N ARG A 191 2.76 -6.26 -20.76
CA ARG A 191 2.95 -4.95 -21.41
C ARG A 191 4.41 -4.67 -21.73
N TYR A 192 5.31 -4.99 -20.80
CA TYR A 192 6.75 -4.88 -21.02
C TYR A 192 7.22 -5.68 -22.24
N LEU A 193 6.84 -6.96 -22.33
CA LEU A 193 7.20 -7.85 -23.44
C LEU A 193 6.62 -7.40 -24.78
N LYS A 194 5.44 -6.78 -24.77
CA LYS A 194 4.82 -6.18 -25.97
C LYS A 194 5.39 -4.81 -26.35
N ASN A 195 6.35 -4.30 -25.58
CA ASN A 195 6.93 -2.96 -25.69
C ASN A 195 5.89 -1.82 -25.56
N ASP A 196 4.75 -2.08 -24.91
CA ASP A 196 3.71 -1.08 -24.63
C ASP A 196 4.02 -0.39 -23.30
N LYS A 197 4.34 0.91 -23.34
CA LYS A 197 4.77 1.69 -22.18
C LYS A 197 5.84 0.96 -21.33
N ALA A 198 6.79 0.30 -21.99
CA ALA A 198 7.74 -0.63 -21.37
C ALA A 198 8.53 -0.02 -20.19
N ASN A 199 8.85 1.28 -20.25
CA ASN A 199 9.52 1.97 -19.13
C ASN A 199 8.65 1.99 -17.86
N LEU A 200 7.38 2.33 -17.98
CA LEU A 200 6.43 2.34 -16.86
C LEU A 200 6.17 0.91 -16.37
N ALA A 201 6.00 -0.04 -17.29
CA ALA A 201 5.81 -1.44 -16.92
C ALA A 201 7.02 -1.99 -16.14
N ARG A 202 8.25 -1.65 -16.53
CA ARG A 202 9.47 -2.01 -15.80
C ARG A 202 9.51 -1.40 -14.40
N GLU A 203 9.06 -0.16 -14.25
CA GLU A 203 8.97 0.49 -12.93
C GLU A 203 7.92 -0.18 -12.03
N VAL A 204 6.76 -0.52 -12.58
CA VAL A 204 5.73 -1.31 -11.88
C VAL A 204 6.27 -2.65 -11.43
N ILE A 205 6.93 -3.40 -12.31
CA ILE A 205 7.54 -4.69 -11.97
C ILE A 205 8.53 -4.51 -10.81
N ALA A 206 9.42 -3.51 -10.91
CA ALA A 206 10.40 -3.25 -9.87
C ALA A 206 9.74 -2.90 -8.53
N ASP A 207 8.66 -2.11 -8.53
CA ASP A 207 7.98 -1.71 -7.30
C ASP A 207 7.10 -2.81 -6.71
N LEU A 208 6.37 -3.58 -7.52
CA LEU A 208 5.66 -4.78 -7.06
C LEU A 208 6.63 -5.81 -6.48
N LEU A 209 7.79 -6.01 -7.11
CA LEU A 209 8.81 -6.90 -6.58
C LEU A 209 9.41 -6.35 -5.28
N LYS A 210 9.63 -5.04 -5.15
CA LYS A 210 10.08 -4.45 -3.88
C LYS A 210 9.02 -4.60 -2.80
N GLU A 211 7.76 -4.32 -3.10
CA GLU A 211 6.64 -4.50 -2.17
C GLU A 211 6.55 -5.96 -1.74
N PHE A 212 6.53 -6.88 -2.70
CA PHE A 212 6.52 -8.32 -2.45
C PHE A 212 7.72 -8.75 -1.63
N MET A 213 8.96 -8.43 -2.04
CA MET A 213 10.18 -8.79 -1.32
C MET A 213 10.29 -8.13 0.06
N PHE A 214 9.86 -6.88 0.21
CA PHE A 214 9.90 -6.18 1.49
C PHE A 214 8.88 -6.77 2.46
N ASN A 215 7.64 -6.98 2.00
CA ASN A 215 6.63 -7.71 2.74
C ASN A 215 7.11 -9.13 3.05
N LEU A 216 7.84 -9.77 2.14
CA LEU A 216 8.40 -11.10 2.32
C LEU A 216 9.46 -11.16 3.41
N LEU A 217 10.38 -10.20 3.43
CA LEU A 217 11.38 -10.07 4.49
C LEU A 217 10.72 -9.78 5.83
N LEU A 218 9.65 -9.00 5.84
CA LEU A 218 8.91 -8.67 7.04
C LEU A 218 8.03 -9.82 7.51
N ILE A 219 7.47 -10.63 6.60
CA ILE A 219 6.81 -11.90 6.89
C ILE A 219 7.84 -12.91 7.43
N LEU A 220 9.04 -12.98 6.86
CA LEU A 220 10.14 -13.81 7.37
C LEU A 220 10.58 -13.38 8.78
N GLU A 221 10.75 -12.08 9.03
CA GLU A 221 11.11 -11.56 10.36
C GLU A 221 9.96 -11.70 11.36
N LEU A 222 8.71 -11.49 10.94
CA LEU A 222 7.52 -11.73 11.75
C LEU A 222 7.46 -13.21 12.12
N TYR A 223 7.60 -14.11 11.14
CA TYR A 223 7.64 -15.56 11.34
C TYR A 223 8.68 -15.96 12.40
N LEU A 224 9.90 -15.43 12.30
CA LEU A 224 10.98 -15.69 13.27
C LEU A 224 10.73 -15.07 14.65
N SER A 225 9.93 -14.00 14.74
CA SER A 225 9.60 -13.32 16.00
C SER A 225 8.33 -13.86 16.67
N LEU A 226 7.52 -14.65 15.97
CA LEU A 226 6.37 -15.31 16.57
C LEU A 226 6.87 -16.36 17.57
N PRO A 227 6.45 -16.31 18.85
CA PRO A 227 6.75 -17.37 19.78
C PRO A 227 6.15 -18.66 19.26
N ALA A 228 6.92 -19.75 19.30
CA ALA A 228 6.39 -21.06 18.95
C ALA A 228 5.09 -21.31 19.75
N PRO A 229 4.01 -21.82 19.12
CA PRO A 229 2.68 -21.83 19.70
C PRO A 229 2.70 -22.51 21.07
N SER A 230 2.54 -21.69 22.11
CA SER A 230 2.30 -22.16 23.47
C SER A 230 0.78 -22.25 23.61
N THR A 231 0.27 -23.48 23.57
CA THR A 231 -1.10 -23.89 23.90
C THR A 231 -2.24 -23.33 23.03
N GLU A 232 -2.78 -24.23 22.18
CA GLU A 232 -4.13 -24.32 21.57
C GLU A 232 -4.91 -23.07 21.04
N PRO A 233 -5.73 -23.23 19.99
CA PRO A 233 -6.06 -24.46 19.28
C PRO A 233 -5.35 -24.54 17.92
N THR A 234 -4.66 -25.66 17.70
CA THR A 234 -3.88 -26.02 16.49
C THR A 234 -2.64 -25.18 16.18
N PRO A 235 -1.43 -25.76 16.22
CA PRO A 235 -0.17 -25.08 15.90
C PRO A 235 0.00 -24.69 14.42
N LEU A 236 -1.00 -24.95 13.57
CA LEU A 236 -1.07 -24.55 12.15
C LEU A 236 -2.42 -23.89 11.85
N HIS A 237 -2.77 -22.87 12.65
CA HIS A 237 -3.91 -22.01 12.40
C HIS A 237 -3.43 -20.69 11.76
N PRO A 238 -4.23 -19.99 10.94
CA PRO A 238 -3.98 -18.59 10.59
C PRO A 238 -3.55 -17.76 11.82
N PRO A 239 -2.52 -16.87 11.73
CA PRO A 239 -1.75 -16.46 10.53
C PRO A 239 -0.82 -17.49 9.92
N LEU A 240 -0.40 -18.46 10.72
CA LEU A 240 0.85 -19.18 10.51
C LEU A 240 0.84 -20.01 9.23
N THR A 241 -0.32 -20.55 8.87
CA THR A 241 -0.54 -21.28 7.61
C THR A 241 -0.41 -20.36 6.40
N ASN A 242 -0.90 -19.12 6.47
CA ASN A 242 -0.79 -18.16 5.38
C ASN A 242 0.66 -17.70 5.22
N VAL A 243 1.35 -17.49 6.33
CA VAL A 243 2.79 -17.21 6.35
C VAL A 243 3.57 -18.36 5.72
N ILE A 244 3.35 -19.61 6.11
CA ILE A 244 4.01 -20.79 5.52
C ILE A 244 3.69 -20.91 4.02
N HIS A 245 2.45 -20.69 3.60
CA HIS A 245 2.10 -20.66 2.17
C HIS A 245 2.85 -19.56 1.42
N SER A 246 2.96 -18.36 1.99
CA SER A 246 3.79 -17.30 1.41
C SER A 246 5.26 -17.68 1.36
N LEU A 247 5.79 -18.34 2.39
CA LEU A 247 7.19 -18.82 2.44
C LEU A 247 7.49 -19.85 1.34
N ILE A 248 6.57 -20.75 1.02
CA ILE A 248 6.75 -21.78 -0.02
C ILE A 248 6.94 -21.16 -1.41
N THR A 249 6.34 -19.99 -1.66
CA THR A 249 6.48 -19.28 -2.94
C THR A 249 7.83 -18.60 -3.10
N ILE A 250 8.64 -18.52 -2.04
CA ILE A 250 9.92 -17.83 -2.05
C ILE A 250 11.00 -18.75 -2.63
N PRO A 251 11.69 -18.34 -3.71
CA PRO A 251 12.79 -19.12 -4.25
C PRO A 251 13.98 -19.12 -3.30
N VAL A 252 14.50 -20.31 -3.03
CA VAL A 252 15.76 -20.51 -2.31
C VAL A 252 16.91 -20.16 -3.27
N ASN A 253 17.47 -18.96 -3.11
CA ASN A 253 18.58 -18.47 -3.94
C ASN A 253 19.73 -17.90 -3.07
N ASN A 254 20.89 -17.69 -3.68
CA ASN A 254 22.10 -17.23 -2.99
C ASN A 254 21.93 -15.87 -2.29
N ALA A 255 21.03 -15.00 -2.76
CA ALA A 255 20.80 -13.70 -2.15
C ALA A 255 19.99 -13.79 -0.84
N LEU A 256 19.14 -14.81 -0.71
CA LEU A 256 18.33 -15.08 0.49
C LEU A 256 18.88 -16.22 1.35
N HIS A 257 19.95 -16.87 0.91
CA HIS A 257 20.52 -18.06 1.56
C HIS A 257 20.86 -17.80 3.03
N SER A 258 21.42 -16.64 3.36
CA SER A 258 21.74 -16.30 4.76
C SER A 258 20.51 -16.14 5.64
N LYS A 259 19.34 -15.79 5.08
CA LYS A 259 18.07 -15.70 5.82
C LYS A 259 17.39 -17.06 5.96
N TRP A 260 17.46 -17.90 4.93
CA TRP A 260 16.94 -19.27 4.96
C TRP A 260 17.77 -20.21 5.84
N PHE A 261 19.08 -20.08 5.76
CA PHE A 261 20.06 -20.95 6.38
C PHE A 261 21.13 -20.05 7.02
N HIS A 262 20.92 -19.63 8.28
CA HIS A 262 21.96 -18.87 8.96
C HIS A 262 23.14 -19.79 9.26
N THR A 263 24.35 -19.33 8.94
CA THR A 263 25.59 -19.93 9.44
C THR A 263 25.96 -19.28 10.76
N SER A 264 25.52 -19.88 11.87
CA SER A 264 26.16 -19.78 13.20
C SER A 264 26.18 -18.40 13.88
N SER A 265 25.19 -18.11 14.73
CA SER A 265 25.41 -17.65 16.12
C SER A 265 24.09 -17.80 16.92
N ALA A 266 24.20 -18.15 18.20
CA ALA A 266 23.16 -18.80 19.01
C ALA A 266 21.99 -17.92 19.49
N GLU A 267 21.65 -16.82 18.82
CA GLU A 267 20.68 -15.84 19.37
C GLU A 267 19.30 -15.82 18.67
N GLN A 268 19.15 -16.34 17.44
CA GLN A 268 17.83 -16.47 16.79
C GLN A 268 17.77 -17.71 15.87
N PRO A 269 16.66 -18.49 15.87
CA PRO A 269 16.48 -19.59 14.93
C PRO A 269 16.37 -19.05 13.50
N ASP A 270 16.92 -19.78 12.51
CA ASP A 270 16.66 -19.47 11.11
C ASP A 270 15.29 -19.98 10.66
N VAL A 271 14.88 -19.60 9.45
CA VAL A 271 13.53 -19.90 8.93
C VAL A 271 13.32 -21.41 8.87
N VAL A 272 14.35 -22.17 8.51
CA VAL A 272 14.27 -23.63 8.39
C VAL A 272 14.15 -24.28 9.76
N GLN A 273 14.98 -23.90 10.72
CA GLN A 273 14.94 -24.41 12.08
C GLN A 273 13.62 -24.05 12.77
N HIS A 274 13.15 -22.81 12.62
CA HIS A 274 11.85 -22.40 13.16
C HIS A 274 10.71 -23.19 12.52
N THR A 275 10.77 -23.44 11.20
CA THR A 275 9.78 -24.29 10.50
C THR A 275 9.82 -25.73 10.96
N GLN A 276 11.01 -26.29 11.18
CA GLN A 276 11.19 -27.64 11.71
C GLN A 276 10.61 -27.77 13.11
N ASP A 277 10.96 -26.85 14.02
CA ASP A 277 10.46 -26.84 15.40
C ASP A 277 8.92 -26.75 15.42
N LEU A 278 8.35 -25.97 14.52
CA LEU A 278 6.92 -25.77 14.39
C LEU A 278 6.22 -27.00 13.82
N LEU A 279 6.82 -27.65 12.83
CA LEU A 279 6.33 -28.90 12.27
C LEU A 279 6.40 -30.03 13.30
N ASP A 280 7.50 -30.15 14.03
CA ASP A 280 7.69 -31.16 15.07
C ASP A 280 6.65 -31.00 16.20
N LYS A 281 6.44 -29.76 16.66
CA LYS A 281 5.37 -29.44 17.63
C LYS A 281 3.98 -29.77 17.08
N SER A 282 3.75 -29.48 15.80
CA SER A 282 2.47 -29.78 15.14
C SER A 282 2.21 -31.28 15.02
N LEU A 283 3.21 -32.03 14.57
CA LEU A 283 3.14 -33.48 14.46
C LEU A 283 2.97 -34.14 15.83
N ALA A 284 3.68 -33.68 16.87
CA ALA A 284 3.51 -34.15 18.23
C ALA A 284 2.07 -33.92 18.75
N PHE A 285 1.51 -32.73 18.51
CA PHE A 285 0.13 -32.40 18.85
C PHE A 285 -0.90 -33.29 18.15
N TYR A 286 -0.75 -33.54 16.85
CA TYR A 286 -1.68 -34.39 16.10
C TYR A 286 -1.54 -35.88 16.46
N ARG A 287 -0.33 -36.35 16.77
CA ARG A 287 -0.10 -37.72 17.25
C ARG A 287 -0.78 -37.96 18.60
N SER A 288 -0.60 -37.07 19.58
CA SER A 288 -1.24 -37.22 20.89
C SER A 288 -2.77 -37.17 20.80
N LYS A 289 -3.32 -36.35 19.91
CA LYS A 289 -4.77 -36.32 19.65
C LYS A 289 -5.28 -37.61 18.97
N SER A 290 -4.49 -38.22 18.09
CA SER A 290 -4.84 -39.49 17.44
C SER A 290 -4.83 -40.67 18.41
N GLU A 291 -3.90 -40.70 19.38
CA GLU A 291 -3.88 -41.70 20.46
C GLU A 291 -5.08 -41.54 21.39
N PHE A 292 -5.49 -40.29 21.68
CA PHE A 292 -6.68 -40.00 22.49
C PHE A 292 -8.00 -40.42 21.80
N ILE A 293 -8.05 -40.43 20.47
CA ILE A 293 -9.21 -40.91 19.69
C ILE A 293 -9.18 -42.45 19.58
N GLY A 294 -8.00 -43.07 19.55
CA GLY A 294 -7.83 -44.52 19.54
C GLY A 294 -8.29 -45.22 20.83
N ASP A 295 -8.22 -44.54 21.97
CA ASP A 295 -8.67 -45.06 23.28
C ASP A 295 -10.21 -45.00 23.49
N PHE A 296 -10.95 -44.38 22.56
CA PHE A 296 -12.42 -44.39 22.53
C PHE A 296 -12.97 -45.22 21.35
N GLY A 297 -12.56 -46.49 21.28
CA GLY A 297 -13.44 -47.61 20.90
C GLY A 297 -13.78 -47.79 19.41
N LEU A 298 -13.08 -48.75 18.80
CA LEU A 298 -13.73 -49.89 18.15
C LEU A 298 -13.63 -51.11 19.07
#